data_AF-A0A485M577-F1
#
_entry.id   AF-A0A485M577-F1
#
_cell.length_a   1.000
_cell.length_b   1.000
_cell.length_c   1.000
_cell.angle_alpha   90.00
_cell.angle_beta   90.00
_cell.angle_gamma   90.00
#
_symmetry.space_group_name_H-M   'P 1'
#
loop_
_entity.id
_entity.type
_entity.pdbx_description
1 polymer ?
#
loop_
_entity_poly.entity_id
_entity_poly.type
_entity_poly.pdbx_seq_one_letter_code
_entity_poly.pdbx_strand_id
1 'polypeptide(L)'
;MKNTNRYLAKYIVLLKDLLDEVSAMLLEPLEREPALEWKERADSILSKILGEHHTYTKEFLSIDFCTSFLEEFEEIVIEETVRLALEDARSFLSSLIDELESENTSTPGLMDMESLFAEMSRYVSVYVEDPSMRDRLFHRITRLRDGMISGDISGAEVKNHVENISYIDMGLFERIVPFLTWYYMQRVGFNGASNN
;
A
#
# COMPACT_ATOMS: atom_id res chain seq x y z
N MET A 1 9.42 6.92 14.38
CA MET A 1 8.83 6.66 13.05
C MET A 1 7.80 5.53 13.14
N LYS A 2 6.63 5.76 13.75
CA LYS A 2 5.60 4.71 14.02
C LYS A 2 4.21 5.01 13.44
N ASN A 3 4.05 6.11 12.69
CA ASN A 3 2.74 6.54 12.20
C ASN A 3 2.52 6.31 10.70
N THR A 4 3.55 6.04 9.90
CA THR A 4 3.52 6.17 8.44
C THR A 4 2.45 5.29 7.75
N ASN A 5 2.20 4.06 8.21
CA ASN A 5 1.30 3.11 7.54
C ASN A 5 -0.19 3.49 7.57
N ARG A 6 -0.68 4.19 8.60
CA ARG A 6 -2.11 4.56 8.71
C ARG A 6 -2.46 5.80 7.89
N TYR A 7 -1.46 6.62 7.57
CA TYR A 7 -1.62 7.81 6.74
C TYR A 7 -1.55 7.45 5.25
N LEU A 8 -0.66 6.52 4.86
CA LEU A 8 -0.53 6.01 3.49
C LEU A 8 -1.85 5.53 2.86
N ALA A 9 -2.64 4.72 3.57
CA ALA A 9 -3.93 4.23 3.04
C ALA A 9 -4.95 5.37 2.81
N LYS A 10 -4.98 6.38 3.67
CA LYS A 10 -5.84 7.57 3.47
C LYS A 10 -5.38 8.42 2.30
N TYR A 11 -4.07 8.46 2.06
CA TYR A 11 -3.48 9.17 0.94
C TYR A 11 -3.78 8.50 -0.39
N ILE A 12 -3.73 7.16 -0.45
CA ILE A 12 -4.09 6.40 -1.66
C ILE A 12 -5.54 6.68 -2.09
N VAL A 13 -6.48 6.77 -1.15
CA VAL A 13 -7.88 7.12 -1.47
C VAL A 13 -7.97 8.51 -2.11
N LEU A 14 -7.33 9.52 -1.51
CA LEU A 14 -7.33 10.88 -2.05
C LEU A 14 -6.67 10.98 -3.43
N LEU A 15 -5.63 10.18 -3.69
CA LEU A 15 -4.99 10.11 -5.01
C LEU A 15 -5.87 9.40 -6.03
N LYS A 16 -6.61 8.35 -5.63
CA LYS A 16 -7.60 7.67 -6.49
C LYS A 16 -8.76 8.60 -6.85
N ASP A 17 -9.24 9.40 -5.91
CA ASP A 17 -10.27 10.41 -6.18
C ASP A 17 -9.77 11.41 -7.25
N LEU A 18 -8.52 11.89 -7.14
CA LEU A 18 -7.92 12.76 -8.17
C LEU A 18 -7.76 12.05 -9.53
N LEU A 19 -7.39 10.76 -9.52
CA LEU A 19 -7.26 9.95 -10.73
C LEU A 19 -8.61 9.73 -11.43
N ASP A 20 -9.67 9.50 -10.67
CA ASP A 20 -11.03 9.34 -11.20
C ASP A 20 -11.54 10.66 -11.78
N GLU A 21 -11.31 11.77 -11.09
CA GLU A 21 -11.67 13.12 -11.55
C GLU A 21 -10.96 13.47 -12.87
N VAL A 22 -9.63 13.30 -12.96
CA VAL A 22 -8.89 13.61 -14.20
C VAL A 22 -9.33 12.70 -15.35
N SER A 23 -9.65 11.44 -15.06
CA SER A 23 -10.17 10.49 -16.05
C SER A 23 -11.55 10.91 -16.55
N ALA A 24 -12.42 11.41 -15.67
CA ALA A 24 -13.72 11.94 -16.06
C ALA A 24 -13.59 13.19 -16.94
N MET A 25 -12.69 14.12 -16.59
CA MET A 25 -12.44 15.34 -17.39
C MET A 25 -11.96 15.03 -18.80
N LEU A 26 -11.16 13.97 -18.97
CA LEU A 26 -10.67 13.53 -20.29
C LEU A 26 -11.76 12.91 -21.18
N LEU A 27 -12.94 12.58 -20.65
CA LEU A 27 -14.09 12.03 -21.40
C LEU A 27 -15.02 13.12 -21.94
N GLU A 28 -14.93 14.34 -21.42
CA GLU A 28 -15.78 15.49 -21.79
C GLU A 28 -15.03 16.46 -22.71
N PRO A 29 -15.73 17.38 -23.41
CA PRO A 29 -15.09 18.52 -24.05
C PRO A 29 -14.27 19.30 -23.02
N LEU A 30 -12.99 19.55 -23.34
CA LEU A 30 -12.06 20.10 -22.37
C LEU A 30 -12.11 21.63 -22.36
N GLU A 31 -12.48 22.17 -21.21
CA GLU A 31 -12.37 23.59 -20.92
C GLU A 31 -11.10 23.85 -20.09
N ARG A 32 -10.43 24.96 -20.39
CA ARG A 32 -9.14 25.31 -19.76
C ARG A 32 -9.31 25.63 -18.27
N GLU A 33 -10.31 26.42 -17.92
CA GLU A 33 -10.54 26.91 -16.57
C GLU A 33 -10.80 25.76 -15.58
N PRO A 34 -11.71 24.80 -15.85
CA PRO A 34 -11.87 23.63 -14.97
C PRO A 34 -10.58 22.80 -14.81
N ALA A 35 -9.79 22.65 -15.87
CA ALA A 35 -8.52 21.92 -15.81
C ALA A 35 -7.49 22.60 -14.90
N LEU A 36 -7.43 23.94 -14.94
CA LEU A 36 -6.57 24.73 -14.06
C LEU A 36 -7.04 24.66 -12.61
N GLU A 37 -8.34 24.79 -12.35
CA GLU A 37 -8.91 24.65 -11.01
C GLU A 37 -8.65 23.26 -10.42
N TRP A 38 -8.79 22.21 -11.25
CA TRP A 38 -8.43 20.85 -10.87
C TRP A 38 -6.95 20.74 -10.52
N LYS A 39 -6.05 21.29 -11.36
CA LYS A 39 -4.60 21.26 -11.13
C LYS A 39 -4.20 21.93 -9.81
N GLU A 40 -4.71 23.13 -9.54
CA GLU A 40 -4.44 23.84 -8.28
C GLU A 40 -4.88 23.04 -7.05
N ARG A 41 -6.05 22.39 -7.15
CA ARG A 41 -6.55 21.54 -6.07
C ARG A 41 -5.70 20.28 -5.89
N ALA A 42 -5.31 19.62 -6.98
CA ALA A 42 -4.42 18.47 -6.95
C ALA A 42 -3.05 18.82 -6.34
N ASP A 43 -2.48 19.98 -6.70
CA ASP A 43 -1.24 20.52 -6.12
C ASP A 43 -1.36 20.72 -4.61
N SER A 44 -2.46 21.33 -4.16
CA SER A 44 -2.74 21.55 -2.74
C SER A 44 -2.84 20.23 -1.97
N ILE A 45 -3.50 19.23 -2.55
CA ILE A 45 -3.68 17.90 -1.95
C ILE A 45 -2.32 17.18 -1.87
N LEU A 46 -1.57 17.11 -2.96
CA LEU A 46 -0.24 16.47 -2.99
C LEU A 46 0.74 17.14 -2.02
N SER A 47 0.72 18.47 -1.94
CA SER A 47 1.57 19.22 -0.99
C SER A 47 1.20 18.95 0.47
N LYS A 48 -0.10 18.79 0.77
CA LYS A 48 -0.56 18.42 2.14
C LYS A 48 -0.24 16.98 2.50
N ILE A 49 -0.26 16.09 1.52
CA ILE A 49 -0.07 14.64 1.72
C ILE A 49 1.41 14.28 1.83
N LEU A 50 2.23 14.72 0.87
CA LEU A 50 3.65 14.34 0.76
C LEU A 50 4.60 15.41 1.32
N GLY A 51 4.12 16.65 1.44
CA GLY A 51 4.92 17.81 1.82
C GLY A 51 5.39 18.61 0.60
N GLU A 52 5.42 19.94 0.72
CA GLU A 52 5.78 20.89 -0.35
C GLU A 52 7.16 20.65 -0.98
N HIS A 53 8.06 19.97 -0.27
CA HIS A 53 9.42 19.73 -0.73
C HIS A 53 9.67 18.29 -1.22
N HIS A 54 8.65 17.44 -1.20
CA HIS A 54 8.74 16.07 -1.68
C HIS A 54 9.02 16.00 -3.19
N THR A 55 9.79 15.01 -3.63
CA THR A 55 10.14 14.83 -5.05
C THR A 55 8.89 14.72 -5.92
N TYR A 56 7.96 13.82 -5.58
CA TYR A 56 6.67 13.68 -6.27
C TYR A 56 5.83 14.97 -6.31
N THR A 57 5.82 15.76 -5.24
CA THR A 57 5.13 17.06 -5.25
C THR A 57 5.75 18.01 -6.27
N LYS A 58 7.08 18.06 -6.36
CA LYS A 58 7.79 18.89 -7.34
C LYS A 58 7.62 18.40 -8.78
N GLU A 59 7.64 17.09 -9.00
CA GLU A 59 7.40 16.48 -10.31
C GLU A 59 5.99 16.80 -10.81
N PHE A 60 4.98 16.63 -9.95
CA PHE A 60 3.61 16.98 -10.32
C PHE A 60 3.43 18.49 -10.58
N LEU A 61 4.08 19.34 -9.78
CA LEU A 61 4.09 20.80 -10.00
C LEU A 61 4.71 21.20 -11.34
N SER A 62 5.61 20.39 -11.90
CA SER A 62 6.25 20.65 -13.19
C SER A 62 5.40 20.27 -14.41
N ILE A 63 4.23 19.67 -14.21
CA ILE A 63 3.27 19.41 -15.29
C ILE A 63 2.62 20.73 -15.70
N ASP A 64 3.04 21.24 -16.86
CA ASP A 64 2.62 22.54 -17.36
C ASP A 64 1.26 22.45 -18.06
N PHE A 65 0.25 23.09 -17.47
CA PHE A 65 -1.08 23.28 -18.06
C PHE A 65 -1.13 24.52 -18.97
N CYS A 66 -0.03 25.28 -19.07
CA CYS A 66 0.08 26.47 -19.90
C CYS A 66 1.40 26.46 -20.67
N THR A 67 1.36 26.83 -21.94
CA THR A 67 2.55 27.33 -22.63
C THR A 67 2.45 28.85 -22.75
N SER A 68 3.55 29.55 -22.46
CA SER A 68 3.62 31.03 -22.44
C SER A 68 3.43 31.70 -23.82
N PHE A 69 3.09 30.92 -24.85
CA PHE A 69 2.84 31.37 -26.22
C PHE A 69 1.33 31.37 -26.57
N LEU A 70 0.44 30.92 -25.68
CA LEU A 70 -0.98 30.70 -25.97
C LEU A 70 -1.88 31.94 -25.98
N GLU A 71 -1.35 33.15 -25.80
CA GLU A 71 -2.16 34.39 -25.82
C GLU A 71 -2.75 34.72 -27.21
N GLU A 72 -2.31 34.04 -28.29
CA GLU A 72 -2.75 34.31 -29.68
C GLU A 72 -3.27 33.09 -30.47
N PHE A 73 -3.46 31.91 -29.87
CA PHE A 73 -3.81 30.67 -30.62
C PHE A 73 -5.29 30.30 -30.64
N GLU A 74 -5.69 29.55 -31.67
CA GLU A 74 -7.03 28.98 -31.86
C GLU A 74 -7.40 28.01 -30.73
N GLU A 75 -8.69 27.95 -30.40
CA GLU A 75 -9.31 27.13 -29.33
C GLU A 75 -8.85 25.66 -29.33
N ILE A 76 -8.60 25.09 -30.51
CA ILE A 76 -8.11 23.71 -30.71
C ILE A 76 -6.73 23.49 -30.09
N VAL A 77 -5.81 24.46 -30.18
CA VAL A 77 -4.44 24.35 -29.66
C VAL A 77 -4.43 24.39 -28.13
N ILE A 78 -5.35 25.17 -27.55
CA ILE A 78 -5.56 25.25 -26.10
C ILE A 78 -6.10 23.91 -25.60
N GLU A 79 -7.12 23.37 -26.25
CA GLU A 79 -7.73 22.09 -25.91
C GLU A 79 -6.71 20.94 -25.94
N GLU A 80 -5.87 20.87 -26.99
CA GLU A 80 -4.86 19.82 -27.14
C GLU A 80 -3.74 19.96 -26.10
N THR A 81 -3.32 21.18 -25.77
CA THR A 81 -2.32 21.42 -24.71
C THR A 81 -2.84 20.98 -23.35
N VAL A 82 -4.07 21.37 -23.01
CA VAL A 82 -4.71 20.99 -21.73
C VAL A 82 -4.94 19.49 -21.66
N ARG A 83 -5.34 18.86 -22.78
CA ARG A 83 -5.50 17.40 -22.86
C ARG A 83 -4.20 16.66 -22.59
N LEU A 84 -3.09 17.10 -23.19
CA LEU A 84 -1.77 16.51 -22.94
C LEU A 84 -1.36 16.64 -21.48
N ALA A 85 -1.56 17.82 -20.88
CA ALA A 85 -1.22 18.05 -19.47
C ALA A 85 -2.06 17.18 -18.51
N LEU A 86 -3.35 16.97 -18.79
CA LEU A 86 -4.22 16.08 -18.02
C LEU A 86 -3.82 14.61 -18.20
N GLU A 87 -3.40 14.21 -19.40
CA GLU A 87 -2.88 12.86 -19.68
C GLU A 87 -1.57 12.56 -18.92
N ASP A 88 -0.66 13.54 -18.88
CA ASP A 88 0.56 13.45 -18.08
C ASP A 88 0.24 13.37 -16.58
N ALA A 89 -0.70 14.18 -16.10
CA ALA A 89 -1.16 14.16 -14.72
C ALA A 89 -1.82 12.82 -14.34
N ARG A 90 -2.64 12.24 -15.22
CA ARG A 90 -3.24 10.92 -15.05
C ARG A 90 -2.16 9.83 -14.94
N SER A 91 -1.20 9.86 -15.85
CA SER A 91 -0.10 8.89 -15.89
C SER A 91 0.79 8.96 -14.64
N PHE A 92 1.08 10.19 -14.19
CA PHE A 92 1.79 10.44 -12.94
C PHE A 92 1.03 9.88 -11.73
N LEU A 93 -0.26 10.23 -11.60
CA LEU A 93 -1.09 9.79 -10.46
C LEU A 93 -1.20 8.27 -10.40
N SER A 94 -1.40 7.60 -11.54
CA SER A 94 -1.42 6.14 -11.62
C SER A 94 -0.09 5.54 -11.13
N SER A 95 1.04 6.06 -11.62
CA SER A 95 2.38 5.56 -11.25
C SER A 95 2.66 5.76 -9.75
N LEU A 96 2.28 6.93 -9.21
CA LEU A 96 2.41 7.23 -7.79
C LEU A 96 1.54 6.31 -6.93
N ILE A 97 0.30 6.03 -7.35
CA ILE A 97 -0.58 5.09 -6.63
C ILE A 97 0.03 3.69 -6.63
N ASP A 98 0.50 3.21 -7.79
CA ASP A 98 1.12 1.89 -7.91
C ASP A 98 2.36 1.77 -7.01
N GLU A 99 3.18 2.82 -6.95
CA GLU A 99 4.36 2.86 -6.10
C GLU A 99 4.00 2.90 -4.61
N LEU A 100 3.03 3.71 -4.20
CA LEU A 100 2.60 3.78 -2.80
C LEU A 100 1.89 2.49 -2.36
N GLU A 101 1.14 1.84 -3.25
CA GLU A 101 0.55 0.52 -3.02
C GLU A 101 1.64 -0.56 -2.94
N SER A 102 2.65 -0.47 -3.79
CA SER A 102 3.85 -1.29 -3.72
C SER A 102 4.59 -1.08 -2.40
N GLU A 103 4.87 0.15 -1.95
CA GLU A 103 5.53 0.43 -0.66
C GLU A 103 4.70 -0.03 0.55
N ASN A 104 3.37 0.12 0.48
CA ASN A 104 2.46 -0.36 1.53
C ASN A 104 2.46 -1.90 1.62
N THR A 105 2.61 -2.60 0.50
CA THR A 105 2.77 -4.06 0.44
C THR A 105 4.22 -4.52 0.66
N SER A 106 5.18 -3.63 0.43
CA SER A 106 6.63 -3.84 0.47
C SER A 106 7.24 -3.11 1.67
N THR A 107 6.83 -3.45 2.89
CA THR A 107 7.59 -3.02 4.07
C THR A 107 8.98 -3.68 4.00
N PRO A 108 10.11 -2.93 3.89
CA PRO A 108 11.42 -3.53 3.72
C PRO A 108 11.77 -4.42 4.92
N GLY A 109 11.92 -5.72 4.69
CA GLY A 109 12.27 -6.71 5.71
C GLY A 109 11.13 -7.59 6.24
N LEU A 110 9.90 -7.44 5.74
CA LEU A 110 8.80 -8.39 6.00
C LEU A 110 8.37 -8.99 4.67
N MET A 111 8.71 -10.26 4.43
CA MET A 111 8.08 -11.03 3.35
C MET A 111 6.54 -10.93 3.48
N ASP A 112 5.81 -10.95 2.36
CA ASP A 112 4.36 -11.04 2.42
C ASP A 112 3.94 -12.29 3.22
N MET A 113 2.77 -12.24 3.83
CA MET A 113 2.36 -13.26 4.79
C MET A 113 2.30 -14.67 4.17
N GLU A 114 1.95 -14.76 2.89
CA GLU A 114 1.92 -16.03 2.16
C GLU A 114 3.33 -16.57 1.90
N SER A 115 4.28 -15.71 1.60
CA SER A 115 5.70 -16.04 1.44
C SER A 115 6.30 -16.55 2.76
N LEU A 116 5.94 -15.93 3.90
CA LEU A 116 6.33 -16.42 5.23
C LEU A 116 5.71 -17.79 5.53
N PHE A 117 4.43 -17.97 5.20
CA PHE A 117 3.75 -19.24 5.37
C PHE A 117 4.33 -20.34 4.46
N ALA A 118 4.67 -20.00 3.22
CA ALA A 118 5.31 -20.90 2.27
C ALA A 118 6.69 -21.33 2.76
N GLU A 119 7.47 -20.43 3.35
CA GLU A 119 8.76 -20.78 3.95
C GLU A 119 8.60 -21.78 5.11
N MET A 120 7.69 -21.51 6.04
CA MET A 120 7.40 -22.42 7.16
C MET A 120 6.90 -23.79 6.66
N SER A 121 6.00 -23.79 5.68
CA SER A 121 5.45 -25.01 5.09
C SER A 121 6.51 -25.83 4.35
N ARG A 122 7.40 -25.15 3.62
CA ARG A 122 8.55 -25.77 2.96
C ARG A 122 9.50 -26.36 3.98
N TYR A 123 9.79 -25.63 5.07
CA TYR A 123 10.65 -26.13 6.13
C TYR A 123 10.09 -27.41 6.75
N VAL A 124 8.81 -27.39 7.14
CA VAL A 124 8.12 -28.55 7.73
C VAL A 124 8.11 -29.74 6.76
N SER A 125 7.94 -29.51 5.46
CA SER A 125 7.97 -30.57 4.45
C SER A 125 9.36 -31.19 4.26
N VAL A 126 10.41 -30.38 4.29
CA VAL A 126 11.77 -30.78 3.89
C VAL A 126 12.59 -31.29 5.07
N TYR A 127 12.45 -30.70 6.26
CA TYR A 127 13.36 -30.92 7.37
C TYR A 127 12.74 -31.68 8.56
N VAL A 128 11.40 -31.82 8.62
CA VAL A 128 10.74 -32.58 9.69
C VAL A 128 10.49 -34.01 9.20
N GLU A 129 11.29 -34.95 9.69
CA GLU A 129 11.28 -36.35 9.26
C GLU A 129 10.10 -37.15 9.82
N ASP A 130 9.72 -36.94 11.09
CA ASP A 130 8.60 -37.66 11.73
C ASP A 130 7.25 -37.17 11.17
N PRO A 131 6.47 -38.04 10.49
CA PRO A 131 5.16 -37.69 9.96
C PRO A 131 4.18 -37.18 11.02
N SER A 132 4.21 -37.73 12.24
CA SER A 132 3.31 -37.31 13.32
C SER A 132 3.64 -35.90 13.84
N MET A 133 4.93 -35.57 13.91
CA MET A 133 5.35 -34.20 14.22
C MET A 133 4.97 -33.25 13.08
N ARG A 134 5.19 -33.67 11.84
CA ARG A 134 4.88 -32.87 10.65
C ARG A 134 3.41 -32.46 10.59
N ASP A 135 2.49 -33.40 10.80
CA ASP A 135 1.05 -33.13 10.79
C ASP A 135 0.64 -32.17 11.92
N ARG A 136 1.24 -32.35 13.12
CA ARG A 136 1.02 -31.45 14.25
C ARG A 136 1.54 -30.04 13.98
N LEU A 137 2.71 -29.91 13.38
CA LEU A 137 3.30 -28.61 13.03
C LEU A 137 2.48 -27.93 11.94
N PHE A 138 2.09 -28.65 10.88
CA PHE A 138 1.21 -28.13 9.82
C PHE A 138 -0.11 -27.61 10.38
N HIS A 139 -0.79 -28.40 11.21
CA HIS A 139 -2.02 -27.96 11.84
C HIS A 139 -1.85 -26.64 12.59
N ARG A 140 -0.74 -26.48 13.33
CA ARG A 140 -0.48 -25.27 14.11
C ARG A 140 -0.12 -24.07 13.24
N ILE A 141 0.75 -24.21 12.24
CA ILE A 141 1.12 -23.08 11.37
C ILE A 141 -0.07 -22.64 10.50
N THR A 142 -0.91 -23.59 10.05
CA THR A 142 -2.14 -23.27 9.31
C THR A 142 -3.15 -22.57 10.20
N ARG A 143 -3.37 -23.05 11.45
CA ARG A 143 -4.27 -22.37 12.39
C ARG A 143 -3.79 -20.96 12.73
N LEU A 144 -2.48 -20.78 12.91
CA LEU A 144 -1.88 -19.46 13.08
C LEU A 144 -2.17 -18.57 11.86
N ARG A 145 -1.91 -19.03 10.64
CA ARG A 145 -2.21 -18.29 9.41
C ARG A 145 -3.68 -17.88 9.31
N ASP A 146 -4.58 -18.86 9.30
CA ASP A 146 -6.00 -18.62 9.05
C ASP A 146 -6.61 -17.73 10.12
N GLY A 147 -6.24 -17.96 11.39
CA GLY A 147 -6.69 -17.15 12.52
C GLY A 147 -6.12 -15.72 12.49
N MET A 148 -4.88 -15.54 12.03
CA MET A 148 -4.27 -14.21 11.91
C MET A 148 -4.83 -13.42 10.71
N ILE A 149 -5.14 -14.07 9.58
CA ILE A 149 -5.83 -13.43 8.43
C ILE A 149 -7.23 -12.98 8.85
N SER A 150 -8.00 -13.90 9.40
CA SER A 150 -9.43 -13.68 9.69
C SER A 150 -9.66 -12.77 10.89
N GLY A 151 -8.63 -12.54 11.71
CA GLY A 151 -8.74 -11.89 13.01
C GLY A 151 -9.37 -12.77 14.09
N ASP A 152 -9.77 -14.00 13.75
CA ASP A 152 -10.35 -15.00 14.64
C ASP A 152 -9.27 -15.83 15.35
N ILE A 153 -8.36 -15.12 16.03
CA ILE A 153 -7.36 -15.73 16.90
C ILE A 153 -7.05 -14.84 18.10
N SER A 154 -7.09 -15.45 19.29
CA SER A 154 -6.78 -14.75 20.53
C SER A 154 -5.26 -14.69 20.77
N GLY A 155 -4.80 -13.70 21.54
CA GLY A 155 -3.38 -13.64 21.93
C GLY A 155 -2.93 -14.85 22.75
N ALA A 156 -3.82 -15.44 23.54
CA ALA A 156 -3.57 -16.67 24.30
C ALA A 156 -3.40 -17.89 23.39
N GLU A 157 -4.21 -17.98 22.33
CA GLU A 157 -4.12 -19.04 21.32
C GLU A 157 -2.82 -18.93 20.52
N VAL A 158 -2.45 -17.72 20.07
CA VAL A 158 -1.14 -17.47 19.43
C VAL A 158 0.00 -17.95 20.31
N LYS A 159 0.00 -17.54 21.59
CA LYS A 159 1.02 -17.96 22.57
C LYS A 159 1.08 -19.49 22.71
N ASN A 160 -0.07 -20.16 22.80
CA ASN A 160 -0.13 -21.62 22.90
C ASN A 160 0.50 -22.31 21.69
N HIS A 161 0.19 -21.86 20.47
CA HIS A 161 0.75 -22.44 19.26
C HIS A 161 2.27 -22.22 19.18
N VAL A 162 2.74 -21.01 19.46
CA VAL A 162 4.17 -20.66 19.43
C VAL A 162 4.96 -21.46 20.46
N GLU A 163 4.47 -21.57 21.70
CA GLU A 163 5.11 -22.37 22.75
C GLU A 163 5.22 -23.85 22.34
N ASN A 164 4.13 -24.42 21.80
CA ASN A 164 4.16 -25.80 21.33
C ASN A 164 5.14 -26.00 20.17
N ILE A 165 5.19 -25.07 19.22
CA ILE A 165 6.13 -25.18 18.10
C ILE A 165 7.57 -25.11 18.62
N SER A 166 7.88 -24.20 19.56
CA SER A 166 9.21 -24.12 20.17
C SER A 166 9.65 -25.40 20.89
N TYR A 167 8.70 -26.15 21.44
CA TYR A 167 8.96 -27.46 22.08
C TYR A 167 9.17 -28.57 21.05
N ILE A 168 8.47 -28.52 19.91
CA ILE A 168 8.49 -29.58 18.90
C ILE A 168 9.67 -29.40 17.93
N ASP A 169 9.91 -28.19 17.43
CA ASP A 169 10.93 -27.90 16.43
C ASP A 169 11.47 -26.47 16.52
N MET A 170 12.75 -26.37 16.88
CA MET A 170 13.44 -25.08 17.10
C MET A 170 13.68 -24.34 15.79
N GLY A 171 13.97 -25.04 14.69
CA GLY A 171 14.23 -24.40 13.39
C GLY A 171 12.97 -23.82 12.75
N LEU A 172 11.80 -24.40 13.00
CA LEU A 172 10.51 -23.81 12.65
C LEU A 172 10.19 -22.61 13.56
N PHE A 173 10.51 -22.69 14.85
CA PHE A 173 10.30 -21.58 15.78
C PHE A 173 11.06 -20.31 15.35
N GLU A 174 12.32 -20.43 14.91
CA GLU A 174 13.07 -19.30 14.35
C GLU A 174 12.37 -18.66 13.14
N ARG A 175 11.75 -19.48 12.29
CA ARG A 175 11.03 -19.05 11.08
C ARG A 175 9.65 -18.45 11.35
N ILE A 176 9.11 -18.67 12.55
CA ILE A 176 7.86 -18.04 12.99
C ILE A 176 8.07 -16.59 13.43
N VAL A 177 9.30 -16.19 13.78
CA VAL A 177 9.57 -14.83 14.30
C VAL A 177 9.13 -13.73 13.33
N PRO A 178 9.46 -13.77 12.02
CA PRO A 178 8.97 -12.78 11.06
C PRO A 178 7.44 -12.81 10.92
N PHE A 179 6.83 -14.00 11.01
CA PHE A 179 5.37 -14.19 10.96
C PHE A 179 4.64 -13.53 12.13
N LEU A 180 5.16 -13.70 13.35
CA LEU A 180 4.65 -13.04 14.55
C LEU A 180 4.86 -11.53 14.48
N THR A 181 6.00 -11.09 13.95
CA THR A 181 6.31 -9.66 13.77
C THR A 181 5.27 -9.02 12.86
N TRP A 182 4.95 -9.65 11.72
CA TRP A 182 3.86 -9.23 10.84
C TRP A 182 2.54 -9.11 11.59
N TYR A 183 2.13 -10.15 12.32
CA TYR A 183 0.87 -10.17 13.06
C TYR A 183 0.75 -9.06 14.12
N TYR A 184 1.79 -8.86 14.93
CA TYR A 184 1.77 -7.84 15.97
C TYR A 184 1.82 -6.42 15.39
N MET A 185 2.51 -6.21 14.26
CA MET A 185 2.48 -4.92 13.56
C MET A 185 1.08 -4.57 13.06
N GLN A 186 0.33 -5.55 12.53
CA GLN A 186 -1.07 -5.36 12.12
C GLN A 186 -1.98 -5.02 13.32
N ARG A 187 -1.80 -5.68 14.47
CA ARG A 187 -2.63 -5.47 15.67
C ARG A 187 -2.40 -4.16 16.41
N VAL A 188 -1.16 -3.66 16.44
CA VAL A 188 -0.87 -2.31 16.99
C VAL A 188 -1.59 -1.23 16.17
N GLY A 189 -1.82 -1.48 14.88
CA GLY A 189 -2.68 -0.67 14.03
C GLY A 189 -4.18 -0.73 14.37
N PHE A 190 -4.69 -1.85 14.91
CA PHE A 190 -6.10 -2.03 15.28
C PHE A 190 -6.46 -1.45 16.66
N ASN A 191 -5.62 -1.66 17.69
CA ASN A 191 -5.92 -1.23 19.06
C ASN A 191 -5.75 0.29 19.30
N GLY A 192 -5.13 1.03 18.38
CA GLY A 192 -5.04 2.49 18.43
C GLY A 192 -6.31 3.24 18.00
N ALA A 193 -7.42 2.56 17.72
CA ALA A 193 -8.73 3.16 17.41
C ALA A 193 -9.77 2.99 18.54
N SER A 194 -9.40 2.40 19.68
CA SER A 194 -10.31 2.22 20.82
C SER A 194 -9.79 2.94 22.06
N ASN A 195 -9.63 4.26 21.92
CA ASN A 195 -9.57 5.20 23.03
C ASN A 195 -10.14 6.53 22.52
N ASN A 196 -11.46 6.62 22.55
CA ASN A 196 -12.23 7.85 22.74
C ASN A 196 -13.60 7.46 23.29
#